data_AF-A0A957P0X2-F1
#
_entry.id   AF-A0A957P0X2-F1
#
_cell.length_a   1.000
_cell.length_b   1.000
_cell.length_c   1.000
_cell.angle_alpha   90.00
_cell.angle_beta   90.00
_cell.angle_gamma   90.00
#
_symmetry.space_group_name_H-M   'P 1'
#
loop_
_entity.id
_entity.type
_entity.pdbx_description
1 polymer ?
#
loop_
_entity_poly.entity_id
_entity_poly.type
_entity_poly.pdbx_seq_one_letter_code
_entity_poly.pdbx_strand_id
1 'polypeptide(L)'
;MLGNFSFGDYFKKEAIRWAWHLLVDELGLPLERLWFTVYTDDDEAERLWIETGAPPERVLRFGKKDNWWSMGDTGPCGPCSEIHYYWGDLDKQVADGVNVDDEYLEIWNLVFMQYDQNAEGELKPLPAPSVDTGAGLERLASILQGKDNNYDTDAFVPIMDRIQVLAGQSDAERQANLYRYRAIADHARAITFLIGDGVLPGNEG
;
A
#
# COMPACT_ATOMS: atom_id res chain seq x y z
N MET A 1 8.08 2.50 -3.51
CA MET A 1 7.35 2.59 -2.23
C MET A 1 7.76 3.89 -1.55
N LEU A 2 6.79 4.71 -1.14
CA LEU A 2 7.04 5.88 -0.30
C LEU A 2 7.00 5.44 1.17
N GLY A 3 7.90 5.94 2.01
CA GLY A 3 7.93 5.55 3.41
C GLY A 3 8.59 6.59 4.30
N ASN A 4 8.05 6.74 5.50
CA ASN A 4 8.73 7.30 6.66
C ASN A 4 9.05 6.20 7.68
N PHE A 5 10.15 6.38 8.41
CA PHE A 5 10.69 5.39 9.34
C PHE A 5 10.96 6.04 10.71
N SER A 6 10.83 5.25 11.76
CA SER A 6 11.27 5.60 13.12
C SER A 6 12.17 4.51 13.65
N PHE A 7 13.31 4.88 14.22
CA PHE A 7 14.24 3.95 14.87
C PHE A 7 14.35 4.29 16.35
N GLY A 8 13.39 3.83 17.17
CA GLY A 8 13.37 4.09 18.61
C GLY A 8 13.02 5.52 19.03
N ASP A 9 12.36 6.30 18.16
CA ASP A 9 12.00 7.69 18.41
C ASP A 9 10.49 7.85 18.64
N TYR A 10 9.72 8.04 17.57
CA TYR A 10 8.25 8.07 17.62
C TYR A 10 7.63 6.70 17.31
N PHE A 11 6.36 6.51 17.65
CA PHE A 11 5.66 5.23 17.43
C PHE A 11 4.27 5.45 16.83
N LYS A 12 3.27 4.65 17.23
CA LYS A 12 1.92 4.63 16.64
C LYS A 12 1.26 6.00 16.56
N LYS A 13 1.32 6.79 17.64
CA LYS A 13 0.59 8.06 17.76
C LYS A 13 1.01 9.05 16.67
N GLU A 14 2.32 9.27 16.52
CA GLU A 14 2.85 10.18 15.52
C GLU A 14 2.70 9.60 14.11
N ALA A 15 2.94 8.29 13.93
CA ALA A 15 2.80 7.62 12.64
C ALA A 15 1.37 7.76 12.06
N ILE A 16 0.36 7.45 12.87
CA ILE A 16 -1.06 7.58 12.50
C ILE A 16 -1.40 9.04 12.21
N ARG A 17 -0.96 9.97 13.07
CA ARG A 17 -1.21 11.40 12.88
C ARG A 17 -0.60 11.94 11.58
N TRP A 18 0.61 11.53 11.21
CA TRP A 18 1.26 11.97 9.98
C TRP A 18 0.65 11.34 8.73
N ALA A 19 0.23 10.07 8.80
CA ALA A 19 -0.52 9.45 7.73
C ALA A 19 -1.84 10.18 7.47
N TRP A 20 -2.57 10.52 8.54
CA TRP A 20 -3.78 11.35 8.45
C TRP A 20 -3.48 12.72 7.85
N HIS A 21 -2.48 13.44 8.37
CA HIS A 21 -2.12 14.77 7.89
C HIS A 21 -1.79 14.75 6.40
N LEU A 22 -1.01 13.77 5.93
CA LEU A 22 -0.69 13.69 4.51
C LEU A 22 -1.93 13.36 3.67
N LEU A 23 -2.68 12.31 4.02
CA LEU A 23 -3.78 11.83 3.18
C LEU A 23 -5.00 12.77 3.19
N VAL A 24 -5.41 13.22 4.37
CA VAL A 24 -6.65 13.98 4.56
C VAL A 24 -6.39 15.48 4.48
N ASP A 25 -5.42 16.00 5.23
CA ASP A 25 -5.24 17.46 5.35
C ASP A 25 -4.49 18.05 4.13
N GLU A 26 -3.42 17.40 3.67
CA GLU A 26 -2.58 17.91 2.57
C GLU A 26 -3.06 17.44 1.19
N LEU A 27 -3.32 16.14 1.02
CA LEU A 27 -3.77 15.56 -0.25
C LEU A 27 -5.28 15.68 -0.46
N GLY A 28 -6.05 16.01 0.58
CA GLY A 28 -7.48 16.24 0.48
C GLY A 28 -8.27 14.99 0.10
N LEU A 29 -7.80 13.79 0.45
CA LEU A 29 -8.55 12.57 0.17
C LEU A 29 -9.89 12.60 0.93
N PRO A 30 -11.01 12.31 0.26
CA PRO A 30 -12.33 12.32 0.89
C PRO A 30 -12.40 11.25 1.98
N LEU A 31 -12.65 11.68 3.22
CA LEU A 31 -12.71 10.79 4.39
C LEU A 31 -13.76 9.69 4.22
N GLU A 32 -14.87 10.00 3.52
CA GLU A 32 -15.93 9.04 3.18
C GLU A 32 -15.48 7.90 2.25
N ARG A 33 -14.27 7.97 1.67
CA ARG A 33 -13.66 6.88 0.90
C ARG A 33 -12.57 6.11 1.65
N LEU A 34 -12.17 6.58 2.82
CA LEU A 34 -11.10 5.96 3.60
C LEU A 34 -11.64 4.94 4.60
N TRP A 35 -10.92 3.82 4.71
CA TRP A 35 -11.08 2.78 5.72
C TRP A 35 -9.73 2.51 6.37
N PHE A 36 -9.75 2.12 7.63
CA PHE A 36 -8.55 1.87 8.43
C PHE A 36 -8.65 0.48 9.02
N THR A 37 -7.54 -0.26 9.03
CA THR A 37 -7.48 -1.59 9.63
C THR A 37 -6.45 -1.61 10.74
N VAL A 38 -6.67 -2.40 11.80
CA VAL A 38 -5.73 -2.61 12.89
C VAL A 38 -5.71 -4.08 13.29
N TYR A 39 -4.64 -4.51 13.96
CA TYR A 39 -4.54 -5.86 14.49
C TYR A 39 -5.60 -6.12 15.58
N THR A 40 -6.20 -7.32 15.60
CA THR A 40 -7.29 -7.67 16.52
C THR A 40 -7.01 -7.35 17.99
N ASP A 41 -5.77 -7.48 18.45
CA ASP A 41 -5.38 -7.23 19.84
C ASP A 41 -4.73 -5.84 20.06
N ASP A 42 -4.78 -4.94 19.07
CA ASP A 42 -4.16 -3.60 19.13
C ASP A 42 -5.18 -2.49 19.41
N ASP A 43 -5.68 -2.46 20.64
CA ASP A 43 -6.62 -1.44 21.14
C ASP A 43 -6.03 -0.01 21.10
N GLU A 44 -4.70 0.10 21.15
CA GLU A 44 -4.01 1.37 21.09
C GLU A 44 -4.13 2.00 19.69
N ALA A 45 -3.88 1.23 18.63
CA ALA A 45 -3.99 1.71 17.27
C ALA A 45 -5.43 2.13 16.92
N GLU A 46 -6.43 1.34 17.32
CA GLU A 46 -7.85 1.68 17.13
C GLU A 46 -8.19 3.03 17.76
N ARG A 47 -7.84 3.18 19.05
CA ARG A 47 -8.10 4.42 19.79
C ARG A 47 -7.42 5.63 19.13
N LEU A 48 -6.17 5.48 18.70
CA LEU A 48 -5.41 6.56 18.07
C LEU A 48 -6.01 7.01 16.73
N TRP A 49 -6.53 6.10 15.92
CA TRP A 49 -7.25 6.46 14.70
C TRP A 49 -8.51 7.26 14.98
N ILE A 50 -9.32 6.82 15.95
CA ILE A 50 -10.54 7.51 16.36
C ILE A 50 -10.22 8.90 16.92
N GLU A 51 -9.20 9.01 17.79
CA GLU A 51 -8.73 10.29 18.34
C GLU A 51 -8.23 11.25 17.25
N THR A 52 -7.68 10.72 16.15
CA THR A 52 -7.18 11.52 15.02
C THR A 52 -8.31 12.02 14.11
N GLY A 53 -9.43 11.31 14.06
CA GLY A 53 -10.63 11.73 13.33
C GLY A 53 -11.32 10.64 12.51
N ALA A 54 -10.79 9.40 12.50
CA ALA A 54 -11.42 8.30 11.79
C ALA A 54 -12.79 7.97 12.39
N PRO A 55 -13.85 7.78 11.58
CA PRO A 55 -15.13 7.28 12.07
C PRO A 55 -14.94 5.89 12.71
N PRO A 56 -15.41 5.64 13.94
CA PRO A 56 -15.22 4.36 14.62
C PRO A 56 -15.68 3.15 13.82
N GLU A 57 -16.78 3.28 13.07
CA GLU A 57 -17.34 2.23 12.22
C GLU A 57 -16.47 1.89 10.99
N ARG A 58 -15.40 2.65 10.74
CA ARG A 58 -14.44 2.46 9.64
C ARG A 58 -13.04 2.07 10.10
N VAL A 59 -12.86 1.87 11.41
CA VAL A 59 -11.65 1.29 11.98
C VAL A 59 -11.93 -0.18 12.26
N LEU A 60 -11.47 -1.05 11.37
CA LEU A 60 -11.78 -2.47 11.37
C LEU A 60 -10.64 -3.29 11.97
N ARG A 61 -10.97 -4.42 12.58
CA ARG A 61 -9.99 -5.32 13.21
C ARG A 61 -9.78 -6.57 12.38
N PHE A 62 -8.54 -6.87 12.00
CA PHE A 62 -8.19 -8.13 11.34
C PHE A 62 -7.10 -8.89 12.10
N GLY A 63 -7.03 -10.19 11.85
CA GLY A 63 -6.06 -11.08 12.48
C GLY A 63 -4.68 -11.01 11.84
N LYS A 64 -3.82 -11.99 12.17
CA LYS A 64 -2.42 -12.03 11.73
C LYS A 64 -2.22 -12.08 10.21
N LYS A 65 -3.22 -12.52 9.44
CA LYS A 65 -3.10 -12.62 8.00
C LYS A 65 -2.94 -11.23 7.35
N ASP A 66 -3.70 -10.26 7.85
CA ASP A 66 -3.84 -8.96 7.19
C ASP A 66 -3.19 -7.83 8.03
N ASN A 67 -3.26 -7.88 9.37
CA ASN A 67 -2.71 -6.82 10.24
C ASN A 67 -1.51 -7.27 11.10
N TRP A 68 -0.70 -8.21 10.60
CA TRP A 68 0.60 -8.55 11.19
C TRP A 68 1.67 -8.63 10.11
N TRP A 69 2.71 -7.81 10.25
CA TRP A 69 3.79 -7.74 9.28
C TRP A 69 5.07 -8.38 9.83
N SER A 70 5.79 -9.08 8.96
CA SER A 70 7.12 -9.64 9.22
C SER A 70 8.02 -9.47 8.00
N MET A 71 9.31 -9.24 8.22
CA MET A 71 10.32 -9.16 7.14
C MET A 71 10.50 -10.50 6.40
N GLY A 72 10.19 -11.61 7.08
CA GLY A 72 10.29 -12.97 6.55
C GLY A 72 9.95 -14.01 7.61
N ASP A 73 10.56 -15.19 7.52
CA ASP A 73 10.40 -16.27 8.51
C ASP A 73 10.99 -15.88 9.88
N THR A 74 12.00 -15.00 9.88
CA THR A 74 12.66 -14.45 11.07
C THR A 74 12.89 -12.96 10.95
N GLY A 75 13.14 -12.29 12.08
CA GLY A 75 13.51 -10.88 12.15
C GLY A 75 12.41 -9.97 12.74
N PRO A 76 12.58 -8.64 12.58
CA PRO A 76 11.64 -7.66 13.09
C PRO A 76 10.22 -7.84 12.54
N CYS A 77 9.24 -7.79 13.43
CA CYS A 77 7.82 -7.94 13.12
C CYS A 77 6.94 -7.18 14.13
N GLY A 78 5.65 -7.10 13.83
CA GLY A 78 4.68 -6.49 14.73
C GLY A 78 3.29 -6.33 14.11
N PRO A 79 2.34 -5.83 14.90
CA PRO A 79 1.05 -5.42 14.37
C PRO A 79 1.24 -4.29 13.36
N CYS A 80 0.38 -4.23 12.36
CA CYS A 80 0.35 -3.14 11.41
C CYS A 80 -1.06 -2.59 11.25
N SER A 81 -1.15 -1.40 10.67
CA SER A 81 -2.40 -0.72 10.37
C SER A 81 -2.40 -0.28 8.92
N GLU A 82 -3.40 -0.70 8.15
CA GLU A 82 -3.50 -0.34 6.75
C GLU A 82 -4.56 0.75 6.56
N ILE A 83 -4.35 1.55 5.53
CA ILE A 83 -5.27 2.57 5.06
C ILE A 83 -5.73 2.15 3.68
N HIS A 84 -7.04 2.07 3.50
CA HIS A 84 -7.70 1.61 2.29
C HIS A 84 -8.52 2.75 1.68
N TYR A 85 -8.52 2.82 0.34
CA TYR A 85 -9.33 3.76 -0.43
C TYR A 85 -10.38 3.00 -1.23
N TYR A 86 -11.64 3.39 -1.08
CA TYR A 86 -12.76 2.81 -1.81
C TYR A 86 -13.07 3.57 -3.10
N TRP A 87 -12.91 2.88 -4.23
CA TRP A 87 -13.13 3.42 -5.57
C TRP A 87 -14.58 3.39 -6.02
N GLY A 88 -15.37 2.47 -5.47
CA GLY A 88 -16.70 2.20 -5.95
C GLY A 88 -17.74 3.27 -5.61
N ASP A 89 -18.98 2.86 -5.81
CA ASP A 89 -20.18 3.62 -5.50
C ASP A 89 -20.40 3.68 -3.98
N LEU A 90 -20.35 4.88 -3.39
CA LEU A 90 -20.43 5.06 -1.92
C LEU A 90 -21.68 4.43 -1.31
N ASP A 91 -22.78 4.33 -2.06
CA ASP A 91 -24.02 3.71 -1.59
C ASP A 91 -23.92 2.18 -1.45
N LYS A 92 -22.87 1.56 -2.01
CA LYS A 92 -22.59 0.11 -1.96
C LYS A 92 -21.44 -0.27 -1.03
N GLN A 93 -20.82 0.73 -0.42
CA GLN A 93 -19.68 0.53 0.46
C GLN A 93 -20.11 -0.22 1.73
N VAL A 94 -19.37 -1.28 2.09
CA VAL A 94 -19.60 -2.15 3.24
C VAL A 94 -18.28 -2.54 3.89
N ALA A 95 -18.25 -2.64 5.22
CA ALA A 95 -17.04 -3.00 5.96
C ALA A 95 -16.45 -4.34 5.54
N ASP A 96 -17.31 -5.32 5.22
CA ASP A 96 -16.92 -6.68 4.84
C ASP A 96 -16.16 -6.75 3.49
N GLY A 97 -16.13 -5.68 2.70
CA GLY A 97 -15.37 -5.60 1.46
C GLY A 97 -13.89 -5.23 1.66
N VAL A 98 -13.53 -4.63 2.81
CA VAL A 98 -12.13 -4.26 3.11
C VAL A 98 -11.28 -5.54 3.22
N ASN A 99 -10.11 -5.57 2.56
CA ASN A 99 -9.25 -6.76 2.43
C ASN A 99 -9.87 -7.96 1.68
N VAL A 100 -11.01 -7.77 1.00
CA VAL A 100 -11.71 -8.82 0.24
C VAL A 100 -11.96 -8.42 -1.21
N ASP A 101 -12.55 -7.25 -1.43
CA ASP A 101 -12.97 -6.78 -2.75
C ASP A 101 -11.94 -5.82 -3.38
N ASP A 102 -11.73 -5.93 -4.70
CA ASP A 102 -10.78 -5.09 -5.46
C ASP A 102 -11.09 -3.59 -5.41
N GLU A 103 -12.33 -3.21 -5.05
CA GLU A 103 -12.74 -1.81 -4.90
C GLU A 103 -12.10 -1.13 -3.67
N TYR A 104 -11.64 -1.90 -2.68
CA TYR A 104 -10.95 -1.42 -1.48
C TYR A 104 -9.45 -1.56 -1.69
N LEU A 105 -8.84 -0.50 -2.24
CA LEU A 105 -7.43 -0.48 -2.53
C LEU A 105 -6.64 -0.10 -1.28
N GLU A 106 -5.83 -1.00 -0.75
CA GLU A 106 -4.80 -0.67 0.23
C GLU A 106 -3.84 0.39 -0.35
N ILE A 107 -3.71 1.55 0.27
CA ILE A 107 -2.87 2.66 -0.21
C ILE A 107 -1.63 2.88 0.62
N TRP A 108 -1.68 2.51 1.91
CA TRP A 108 -0.58 2.71 2.85
C TRP A 108 -0.66 1.70 4.00
N ASN A 109 0.45 1.05 4.32
CA ASN A 109 0.60 0.21 5.50
C ASN A 109 1.55 0.87 6.52
N LEU A 110 1.14 0.93 7.79
CA LEU A 110 1.90 1.42 8.94
C LEU A 110 2.27 0.24 9.84
N VAL A 111 3.52 -0.21 9.79
CA VAL A 111 4.02 -1.33 10.58
C VAL A 111 4.63 -0.81 11.89
N PHE A 112 4.15 -1.36 13.01
CA PHE A 112 4.61 -1.03 14.35
C PHE A 112 5.53 -2.14 14.86
N MET A 113 6.78 -2.13 14.38
CA MET A 113 7.78 -3.14 14.75
C MET A 113 8.06 -3.07 16.25
N GLN A 114 7.70 -4.13 16.96
CA GLN A 114 7.86 -4.22 18.42
C GLN A 114 8.37 -5.59 18.88
N TYR A 115 8.49 -6.55 17.96
CA TYR A 115 9.03 -7.89 18.23
C TYR A 115 10.12 -8.27 17.23
N ASP A 116 10.99 -9.18 17.65
CA ASP A 116 11.92 -9.94 16.83
C ASP A 116 11.50 -11.42 16.88
N GLN A 117 11.24 -12.02 15.72
CA GLN A 117 10.83 -13.41 15.60
C GLN A 117 12.05 -14.29 15.29
N ASN A 118 12.28 -15.34 16.10
CA ASN A 118 13.32 -16.33 15.80
C ASN A 118 12.82 -17.44 14.86
N ALA A 119 13.73 -18.35 14.48
CA ALA A 119 13.43 -19.47 13.57
C ALA A 119 12.38 -20.44 14.13
N GLU A 120 12.20 -20.46 15.45
CA GLU A 120 11.19 -21.27 16.14
C GLU A 120 9.82 -20.57 16.24
N GLY A 121 9.70 -19.32 15.79
CA GLY A 121 8.47 -18.51 15.85
C GLY A 121 8.23 -17.84 17.21
N GLU A 122 9.20 -17.85 18.12
CA GLU A 122 9.15 -17.12 19.39
C GLU A 122 9.31 -15.62 19.15
N LEU A 123 8.44 -14.82 19.76
CA LEU A 123 8.46 -13.36 19.67
C LEU A 123 9.18 -12.76 20.88
N LYS A 124 10.27 -12.03 20.63
CA LYS A 124 11.02 -11.30 21.68
C LYS A 124 10.80 -9.79 21.52
N PRO A 125 10.44 -9.06 22.58
CA PRO A 125 10.29 -7.61 22.49
C PRO A 125 11.56 -6.92 22.00
N LEU A 126 11.42 -5.97 21.08
CA LEU A 126 12.54 -5.14 20.63
C LEU A 126 12.95 -4.15 21.74
N PRO A 127 14.26 -3.89 21.92
CA PRO A 127 14.73 -2.90 22.88
C PRO A 127 14.31 -1.47 22.48
N ALA A 128 14.12 -1.23 21.19
CA ALA A 128 13.67 0.03 20.62
C ALA A 128 12.61 -0.25 19.56
N PRO A 129 11.31 -0.12 19.90
CA PRO A 129 10.23 -0.21 18.91
C PRO A 129 10.42 0.81 17.80
N SER A 130 10.02 0.42 16.60
CA SER A 130 10.30 1.16 15.37
C SER A 130 9.05 1.23 14.49
N VAL A 131 9.02 2.21 13.60
CA VAL A 131 7.96 2.38 12.62
C VAL A 131 8.55 2.16 11.24
N ASP A 132 7.90 1.33 10.45
CA ASP A 132 8.13 1.19 9.01
C ASP A 132 6.81 1.45 8.31
N THR A 133 6.83 2.27 7.26
CA THR A 133 5.61 2.60 6.51
C THR A 133 5.85 2.43 5.03
N GLY A 134 4.84 1.92 4.33
CA GLY A 134 4.91 1.70 2.89
C GLY A 134 3.64 2.15 2.20
N ALA A 135 3.74 3.20 1.37
CA ALA A 135 2.68 3.62 0.48
C ALA A 135 3.06 3.34 -0.98
N GLY A 136 2.08 2.86 -1.76
CA GLY A 136 2.24 2.67 -3.19
C GLY A 136 2.16 4.00 -3.93
N LEU A 137 3.29 4.50 -4.47
CA LEU A 137 3.31 5.75 -5.22
C LEU A 137 2.32 5.71 -6.39
N GLU A 138 2.32 4.63 -7.16
CA GLU A 138 1.44 4.43 -8.30
C GLU A 138 -0.04 4.36 -7.90
N ARG A 139 -0.35 3.80 -6.72
CA ARG A 139 -1.70 3.72 -6.16
C ARG A 139 -2.19 5.10 -5.71
N LEU A 140 -1.36 5.87 -5.01
CA LEU A 140 -1.69 7.25 -4.64
C LEU A 140 -1.82 8.16 -5.87
N ALA A 141 -0.93 8.01 -6.86
CA ALA A 141 -0.98 8.77 -8.09
C ALA A 141 -2.27 8.51 -8.88
N SER A 142 -2.75 7.27 -8.95
CA SER A 142 -4.02 6.97 -9.62
C SER A 142 -5.20 7.66 -8.93
N ILE A 143 -5.25 7.67 -7.60
CA ILE A 143 -6.26 8.40 -6.81
C ILE A 143 -6.22 9.90 -7.12
N LEU A 144 -5.06 10.53 -6.94
CA LEU A 144 -4.91 11.97 -7.07
C LEU A 144 -5.15 12.48 -8.51
N GLN A 145 -4.91 11.64 -9.51
CA GLN A 145 -5.16 11.94 -10.92
C GLN A 145 -6.56 11.55 -11.40
N GLY A 146 -7.41 11.00 -10.51
CA GLY A 146 -8.75 10.54 -10.86
C GLY A 146 -8.76 9.41 -11.90
N LYS A 147 -7.86 8.44 -11.74
CA LYS A 147 -7.72 7.27 -12.62
C LYS A 147 -8.15 6.00 -11.90
N ASP A 148 -8.84 5.12 -12.60
CA ASP A 148 -9.36 3.86 -12.02
C ASP A 148 -8.28 2.76 -11.90
N ASN A 149 -7.06 3.00 -12.41
CA ASN A 149 -5.94 2.07 -12.28
C ASN A 149 -4.59 2.77 -12.46
N ASN A 150 -3.53 2.11 -11.98
CA ASN A 150 -2.16 2.62 -12.01
C ASN A 150 -1.65 2.88 -13.44
N TYR A 151 -2.08 2.12 -14.44
CA TYR A 151 -1.53 2.18 -15.80
C TYR A 151 -2.05 3.38 -16.62
N ASP A 152 -3.09 4.04 -16.13
CA ASP A 152 -3.67 5.24 -16.76
C ASP A 152 -3.10 6.54 -16.16
N THR A 153 -2.11 6.43 -15.26
CA THR A 153 -1.36 7.56 -14.71
C THR A 153 -0.29 8.05 -15.68
N ASP A 154 0.18 9.27 -15.46
CA ASP A 154 1.31 9.87 -16.16
C ASP A 154 2.61 9.05 -16.08
N ALA A 155 2.77 8.19 -15.07
CA ALA A 155 3.90 7.28 -14.94
C ALA A 155 3.90 6.13 -15.96
N PHE A 156 2.73 5.76 -16.51
CA PHE A 156 2.59 4.62 -17.42
C PHE A 156 2.10 4.98 -18.82
N VAL A 157 1.22 5.98 -18.96
CA VAL A 157 0.66 6.39 -20.26
C VAL A 157 1.73 6.58 -21.34
N PRO A 158 2.87 7.27 -21.10
CA PRO A 158 3.91 7.43 -22.11
C PRO A 158 4.53 6.10 -22.58
N ILE A 159 4.65 5.12 -21.69
CA ILE A 159 5.17 3.78 -22.02
C ILE A 159 4.14 3.03 -22.85
N MET A 160 2.86 3.08 -22.46
CA MET A 160 1.74 2.46 -23.17
C MET A 160 1.60 3.01 -24.59
N ASP A 161 1.73 4.33 -24.75
CA ASP A 161 1.71 5.00 -26.05
C ASP A 161 2.92 4.57 -26.91
N ARG A 162 4.10 4.43 -26.30
CA ARG A 162 5.28 3.96 -27.01
C ARG A 162 5.14 2.52 -27.49
N ILE A 163 4.57 1.63 -26.68
CA ILE A 163 4.26 0.25 -27.07
C ILE A 163 3.31 0.26 -28.28
N GLN A 164 2.30 1.12 -28.26
CA GLN A 164 1.31 1.22 -29.34
C GLN A 164 1.95 1.61 -30.67
N VAL A 165 2.80 2.64 -30.64
CA VAL A 165 3.56 3.10 -31.81
C VAL A 165 4.46 2.00 -32.36
N LEU A 166 5.15 1.25 -31.50
CA LEU A 166 6.03 0.15 -31.91
C LEU A 166 5.27 -1.05 -32.47
N ALA A 167 4.08 -1.34 -31.93
CA ALA A 167 3.23 -2.42 -32.39
C ALA A 167 2.47 -2.07 -33.68
N GLY A 168 2.40 -0.79 -34.06
CA GLY A 168 1.62 -0.33 -35.20
C GLY A 168 0.12 -0.56 -35.04
N GLN A 169 -0.38 -0.53 -33.80
CA GLN A 169 -1.76 -0.87 -33.44
C GLN A 169 -2.64 0.37 -33.27
N SER A 170 -3.89 0.26 -33.72
CA SER A 170 -4.95 1.23 -33.45
C SER A 170 -5.38 1.24 -31.98
N ASP A 171 -6.14 2.27 -31.58
CA ASP A 171 -6.68 2.35 -30.21
C ASP A 171 -7.58 1.17 -29.88
N ALA A 172 -8.41 0.73 -30.83
CA ALA A 172 -9.27 -0.44 -30.66
C ALA A 172 -8.46 -1.72 -30.41
N GLU A 173 -7.34 -1.89 -31.13
CA GLU A 173 -6.44 -3.02 -30.92
C GLU A 173 -5.69 -2.92 -29.60
N ARG A 174 -5.24 -1.72 -29.18
CA ARG A 174 -4.67 -1.50 -27.85
C ARG A 174 -5.65 -1.90 -26.75
N GLN A 175 -6.90 -1.46 -26.84
CA GLN A 175 -7.93 -1.80 -25.86
C GLN A 175 -8.22 -3.31 -25.82
N ALA A 176 -8.32 -3.96 -26.97
CA ALA A 176 -8.49 -5.41 -27.05
C ALA A 176 -7.28 -6.20 -26.48
N ASN A 177 -6.12 -5.58 -26.38
CA ASN A 177 -4.86 -6.19 -25.92
C ASN A 177 -4.32 -5.55 -24.64
N LEU A 178 -5.13 -4.85 -23.86
CA LEU A 178 -4.67 -3.98 -22.78
C LEU A 178 -3.79 -4.71 -21.75
N TYR A 179 -4.11 -5.98 -21.45
CA TYR A 179 -3.32 -6.80 -20.53
C TYR A 179 -1.86 -6.98 -21.01
N ARG A 180 -1.63 -7.09 -22.33
CA ARG A 180 -0.29 -7.23 -22.91
C ARG A 180 0.49 -5.94 -22.80
N TYR A 181 -0.18 -4.80 -23.03
CA TYR A 181 0.43 -3.49 -22.87
C TYR A 181 0.86 -3.26 -21.42
N ARG A 182 -0.01 -3.58 -20.46
CA ARG A 182 0.29 -3.47 -19.03
C ARG A 182 1.49 -4.34 -18.65
N ALA A 183 1.54 -5.60 -19.09
CA ALA A 183 2.66 -6.49 -18.84
C ALA A 183 3.99 -5.97 -19.43
N ILE A 184 3.97 -5.49 -20.69
CA ILE A 184 5.18 -4.93 -21.32
C ILE A 184 5.62 -3.66 -20.59
N ALA A 185 4.69 -2.78 -20.21
CA ALA A 185 5.02 -1.54 -19.52
C ALA A 185 5.62 -1.78 -18.13
N ASP A 186 5.03 -2.72 -17.37
CA ASP A 186 5.54 -3.14 -16.06
C ASP A 186 6.93 -3.77 -16.18
N HIS A 187 7.08 -4.78 -17.06
CA HIS A 187 8.36 -5.46 -17.27
C HIS A 187 9.43 -4.52 -17.81
N ALA A 188 9.09 -3.56 -18.68
CA ALA A 188 10.03 -2.57 -19.18
C ALA A 188 10.60 -1.72 -18.04
N ARG A 189 9.76 -1.28 -17.08
CA ARG A 189 10.23 -0.59 -15.87
C ARG A 189 11.12 -1.51 -15.02
N ALA A 190 10.64 -2.71 -14.69
CA ALA A 190 11.36 -3.65 -13.85
C ALA A 190 12.76 -3.98 -14.40
N ILE A 191 12.85 -4.36 -15.69
CA ILE A 191 14.12 -4.68 -16.34
C ILE A 191 15.04 -3.45 -16.39
N THR A 192 14.50 -2.26 -16.66
CA THR A 192 15.31 -1.03 -16.70
C THR A 192 15.96 -0.74 -15.36
N PHE A 193 15.21 -0.83 -14.26
CA PHE A 193 15.74 -0.63 -12.91
C PHE A 193 16.73 -1.74 -12.51
N LEU A 194 16.41 -3.01 -12.76
CA LEU A 194 17.30 -4.14 -12.45
C LEU A 194 18.66 -4.01 -13.16
N ILE A 195 18.66 -3.74 -14.47
CA ILE A 195 19.91 -3.55 -15.22
C ILE A 195 20.63 -2.28 -14.75
N GLY A 196 19.89 -1.22 -14.41
CA GLY A 196 20.44 0.00 -13.82
C GLY A 196 21.19 -0.25 -12.52
N ASP A 197 20.71 -1.18 -11.70
CA ASP A 197 21.34 -1.62 -10.45
C ASP A 197 22.44 -2.70 -10.66
N GLY A 198 22.77 -3.02 -11.91
CA GLY A 198 23.83 -3.96 -12.27
C GLY A 198 23.41 -5.43 -12.32
N VAL A 199 22.12 -5.74 -12.21
CA VAL A 199 21.59 -7.10 -12.36
C VAL A 199 21.55 -7.47 -13.84
N LEU A 200 22.30 -8.50 -14.23
CA LEU A 200 22.34 -9.02 -15.59
C LEU A 200 21.56 -10.33 -15.69
N PRO A 201 20.83 -10.58 -16.80
CA PRO A 201 20.19 -11.87 -17.03
C PRO A 201 21.18 -13.03 -16.99
N GLY A 202 20.86 -14.06 -16.20
CA GLY A 202 21.65 -15.29 -16.04
C GLY A 202 20.75 -16.48 -15.69
N ASN A 203 21.36 -17.67 -15.54
CA ASN A 203 20.63 -18.90 -15.18
C ASN A 203 20.61 -19.16 -13.66
N GLU A 204 21.13 -18.22 -12.86
CA GLU A 204 21.26 -18.31 -11.41
C GLU A 204 20.76 -16.98 -10.80
N GLY A 205 20.12 -17.06 -9.62
CA GLY A 205 19.49 -15.95 -8.91
C GLY A 205 18.64 -16.44 -7.75
#